data_AF-A0A316KLM3-F1
#
_entry.id   AF-A0A316KLM3-F1
#
_cell.length_a   1.000
_cell.length_b   1.000
_cell.length_c   1.000
_cell.angle_alpha   90.00
_cell.angle_beta   90.00
_cell.angle_gamma   90.00
#
_symmetry.space_group_name_H-M   'P 1'
#
loop_
_entity.id
_entity.type
_entity.pdbx_description
1 polymer ?
#
loop_
_entity_poly.entity_id
_entity_poly.type
_entity_poly.pdbx_seq_one_letter_code
_entity_poly.pdbx_strand_id
1 'polypeptide(L)'
;MKAADPVPPDNRGRQPFVVAALDRVTDASLWLAMAALAAIFFAYNIEVVLRYVFDSPTRWSAEFVSYFQLVATFAALPKLTRDGGHVAVTVLLERLSPRLQHTASIGISLLGAFICCALAWIAAEETLRQIERDVRMMAAIPVPKAAVSCWMVWGLALAALQFLRLGVSRARKPVLDTALC
;
A
#
# COMPACT_ATOMS: atom_id res chain seq x y z
N MET A 1 10.84 17.32 18.55
CA MET A 1 11.23 16.09 17.84
C MET A 1 11.11 14.94 18.83
N LYS A 2 9.88 14.42 19.01
CA LYS A 2 9.59 13.38 20.01
C LYS A 2 10.20 12.08 19.49
N ALA A 3 11.00 11.40 20.32
CA ALA A 3 11.63 10.14 19.98
C ALA A 3 10.57 9.21 19.37
N ALA A 4 10.87 8.64 18.20
CA ALA A 4 10.06 7.57 17.63
C ALA A 4 9.88 6.51 18.72
N ASP A 5 8.63 6.17 19.03
CA ASP A 5 8.35 5.14 20.03
C ASP A 5 9.15 3.89 19.67
N PRO A 6 9.88 3.27 20.64
CA PRO A 6 10.68 2.11 20.35
C PRO A 6 9.77 1.01 19.78
N VAL A 7 10.09 0.56 18.56
CA VAL A 7 9.40 -0.56 17.92
C VAL A 7 9.34 -1.70 18.93
N PRO A 8 8.14 -2.11 19.40
CA PRO A 8 8.03 -3.11 20.46
C PRO A 8 8.74 -4.40 20.01
N PRO A 9 9.40 -5.12 20.96
CA PRO A 9 10.17 -6.31 20.64
C PRO A 9 9.30 -7.29 19.83
N ASP A 10 9.86 -7.69 18.70
CA ASP A 10 9.28 -8.58 17.70
C ASP A 10 8.98 -9.96 18.29
N ASN A 11 7.84 -10.11 18.96
CA ASN A 11 7.38 -11.38 19.53
C ASN A 11 6.81 -12.31 18.44
N ARG A 12 7.59 -12.54 17.37
CA ARG A 12 7.26 -13.44 16.25
C ARG A 12 6.97 -14.86 16.71
N GLY A 13 7.54 -15.29 17.84
CA GLY A 13 7.43 -16.65 18.36
C GLY A 13 6.02 -17.07 18.81
N ARG A 14 5.05 -16.15 18.90
CA ARG A 14 3.71 -16.45 19.45
C ARG A 14 2.55 -16.00 18.55
N GLN A 15 2.86 -15.55 17.33
CA GLN A 15 1.85 -15.08 16.38
C GLN A 15 1.19 -16.28 15.68
N PRO A 16 -0.13 -16.28 15.44
CA PRO A 16 -0.77 -17.31 14.64
C PRO A 16 -0.19 -17.29 13.22
N PHE A 17 -0.03 -18.47 12.61
CA PHE A 17 0.58 -18.64 11.28
C PHE A 17 0.03 -17.68 10.22
N VAL A 18 -1.28 -17.41 10.26
CA VAL A 18 -1.97 -16.48 9.34
C VAL A 18 -1.41 -15.07 9.41
N VAL A 19 -1.11 -14.57 10.61
CA VAL A 19 -0.60 -13.21 10.81
C VAL A 19 0.84 -13.10 10.32
N ALA A 20 1.66 -14.12 10.60
CA ALA A 20 3.02 -14.19 10.09
C ALA A 20 3.07 -14.28 8.56
N ALA A 21 2.13 -15.02 7.94
CA ALA A 21 2.01 -15.09 6.49
C ALA A 21 1.64 -13.71 5.89
N LEU A 22 0.64 -13.03 6.44
CA LEU A 22 0.25 -11.69 5.99
C LEU A 22 1.40 -10.67 6.10
N ASP A 23 2.16 -10.72 7.20
CA ASP A 23 3.32 -9.85 7.40
C ASP A 23 4.41 -10.12 6.36
N ARG A 24 4.73 -11.39 6.07
CA ARG A 24 5.71 -11.75 5.03
C ARG A 24 5.27 -11.30 3.64
N VAL A 25 4.00 -11.48 3.30
CA VAL A 25 3.45 -11.05 2.00
C VAL A 25 3.51 -9.53 1.85
N THR A 26 3.21 -8.80 2.93
CA THR A 26 3.30 -7.33 2.97
C THR A 26 4.75 -6.85 2.86
N ASP A 27 5.70 -7.51 3.51
CA ASP A 27 7.11 -7.16 3.41
C ASP A 27 7.66 -7.49 2.00
N ALA A 28 7.23 -8.61 1.41
CA ALA A 28 7.57 -8.96 0.02
C ALA A 28 7.00 -7.95 -1.00
N SER A 29 5.76 -7.48 -0.79
CA SER A 29 5.16 -6.45 -1.66
C SER A 29 5.91 -5.12 -1.56
N LEU A 30 6.43 -4.77 -0.37
CA LEU A 30 7.29 -3.60 -0.23
C LEU A 30 8.60 -3.73 -1.02
N TRP A 31 9.27 -4.89 -0.95
CA TRP A 31 10.48 -5.14 -1.75
C TRP A 31 10.21 -5.00 -3.24
N LEU A 32 9.07 -5.51 -3.71
CA LEU A 32 8.64 -5.31 -5.09
C LEU A 32 8.42 -3.83 -5.42
N ALA A 33 7.78 -3.07 -4.53
CA ALA A 33 7.56 -1.65 -4.72
C ALA A 33 8.88 -0.86 -4.85
N MET A 34 9.86 -1.18 -4.00
CA MET A 34 11.19 -0.56 -4.04
C MET A 34 11.93 -0.91 -5.34
N ALA A 35 11.87 -2.18 -5.78
CA ALA A 35 12.46 -2.60 -7.05
C ALA A 35 11.79 -1.90 -8.24
N ALA A 36 10.47 -1.76 -8.21
CA ALA A 36 9.72 -1.05 -9.26
C ALA A 36 10.10 0.44 -9.31
N LEU A 37 10.22 1.10 -8.16
CA LEU A 37 10.64 2.49 -8.08
C LEU A 37 12.09 2.70 -8.56
N ALA A 38 13.00 1.79 -8.21
CA ALA A 38 14.37 1.80 -8.72
C ALA A 38 14.39 1.65 -10.26
N ALA A 39 13.58 0.73 -10.81
CA ALA A 39 13.47 0.56 -12.25
C ALA A 39 12.98 1.82 -12.97
N ILE A 40 11.97 2.52 -12.41
CA ILE A 40 11.50 3.82 -12.91
C ILE A 40 12.63 4.84 -12.92
N PHE A 41 13.38 4.95 -11.81
CA PHE A 41 14.50 5.88 -11.71
C PHE A 41 15.54 5.64 -12.80
N PHE A 42 15.98 4.40 -13.00
CA PHE A 42 16.95 4.07 -14.04
C PHE A 42 16.39 4.32 -15.45
N ALA A 43 15.15 3.91 -15.72
CA ALA A 43 14.51 4.13 -17.02
C ALA A 43 14.43 5.63 -17.37
N TYR A 44 14.08 6.48 -16.40
CA TYR A 44 14.00 7.93 -16.61
C TYR A 44 15.38 8.55 -16.86
N ASN A 45 16.39 8.15 -16.08
CA ASN A 45 17.77 8.65 -16.30
C ASN A 45 18.30 8.25 -17.68
N ILE A 46 18.03 7.02 -18.12
CA ILE A 46 18.40 6.55 -19.47
C ILE A 46 17.70 7.40 -20.54
N GLU A 47 16.40 7.68 -20.38
CA GLU A 47 15.64 8.52 -21.32
C GLU A 47 16.18 9.96 -21.39
N VAL A 48 16.53 10.55 -20.24
CA VAL A 48 17.16 11.88 -20.18
C VAL A 48 18.48 11.87 -20.95
N VAL A 49 19.34 10.88 -20.74
CA VAL A 49 20.62 10.77 -21.48
C VAL A 49 20.37 10.59 -22.98
N LEU A 50 19.47 9.69 -23.39
CA LEU A 50 19.14 9.46 -24.80
C LEU A 50 18.59 10.71 -25.50
N ARG A 51 17.74 11.46 -24.81
CA ARG A 51 17.13 12.67 -25.36
C ARG A 51 18.12 13.81 -25.50
N TYR A 52 18.92 14.07 -24.47
CA TYR A 52 19.77 15.26 -24.43
C TYR A 52 21.17 15.03 -25.01
N VAL A 53 21.68 13.79 -25.00
CA VAL A 53 23.02 13.46 -25.52
C VAL A 53 22.94 12.90 -26.93
N PHE A 54 21.94 12.06 -27.21
CA PHE A 54 21.84 11.30 -28.47
C PHE A 54 20.73 11.79 -29.41
N ASP A 55 19.96 12.83 -29.02
CA ASP A 55 18.83 13.40 -29.76
C ASP A 55 17.81 12.33 -30.27
N SER A 56 17.68 11.23 -29.52
CA SER A 56 16.89 10.05 -29.90
C SER A 56 15.91 9.67 -28.79
N PRO A 57 14.76 10.36 -28.66
CA PRO A 57 13.79 10.07 -27.61
C PRO A 57 13.13 8.71 -27.81
N THR A 58 12.93 7.95 -26.72
CA THR A 58 12.32 6.63 -26.80
C THR A 58 10.83 6.66 -26.48
N ARG A 59 10.02 5.93 -27.25
CA ARG A 59 8.56 5.89 -27.10
C ARG A 59 8.07 4.97 -25.98
N TRP A 60 8.92 4.10 -25.44
CA TRP A 60 8.53 3.08 -24.46
C TRP A 60 8.66 3.54 -23.01
N SER A 61 9.49 4.56 -22.75
CA SER A 61 9.83 5.02 -21.39
C SER A 61 8.60 5.52 -20.61
N ALA A 62 7.72 6.29 -21.24
CA ALA A 62 6.52 6.83 -20.60
C ALA A 62 5.54 5.73 -20.15
N GLU A 63 5.33 4.71 -20.99
CA GLU A 63 4.47 3.57 -20.69
C GLU A 63 5.07 2.71 -19.58
N PHE A 64 6.38 2.45 -19.65
CA PHE A 64 7.11 1.71 -18.62
C PHE A 64 6.97 2.39 -17.25
N VAL A 65 7.20 3.70 -17.17
CA VAL A 65 7.06 4.46 -15.92
C VAL A 65 5.63 4.38 -15.40
N SER A 66 4.63 4.54 -16.26
CA SER A 66 3.22 4.48 -15.87
C SER A 66 2.83 3.13 -15.27
N TYR A 67 3.29 2.02 -15.86
CA TYR A 67 2.97 0.68 -15.37
C TYR A 67 3.68 0.38 -14.05
N PHE A 68 4.97 0.67 -13.97
CA PHE A 68 5.75 0.41 -12.76
C PHE A 68 5.35 1.35 -11.61
N GLN A 69 4.89 2.57 -11.90
CA GLN A 69 4.38 3.49 -10.88
C GLN A 69 3.12 2.94 -10.23
N LEU A 70 2.23 2.33 -11.01
CA LEU A 70 1.04 1.66 -10.48
C LEU A 70 1.45 0.49 -9.56
N VAL A 71 2.36 -0.37 -10.02
CA VAL A 71 2.89 -1.49 -9.21
C VAL A 71 3.52 -0.97 -7.91
N ALA A 72 4.39 0.02 -8.00
CA ALA A 72 5.07 0.60 -6.85
C ALA A 72 4.07 1.17 -5.83
N THR A 73 3.05 1.89 -6.30
CA THR A 73 2.03 2.51 -5.44
C THR A 73 1.23 1.46 -4.68
N PHE A 74 0.65 0.49 -5.39
CA PHE A 74 -0.24 -0.50 -4.78
C PHE A 74 0.52 -1.58 -4.00
N ALA A 75 1.76 -1.90 -4.37
CA ALA A 75 2.56 -2.87 -3.63
C ALA A 75 3.14 -2.29 -2.32
N ALA A 76 3.38 -0.96 -2.25
CA ALA A 76 3.79 -0.28 -1.01
C ALA A 76 2.64 -0.04 -0.03
N LEU A 77 1.40 0.04 -0.52
CA LEU A 77 0.21 0.40 0.25
C LEU A 77 0.00 -0.43 1.53
N PRO A 78 0.09 -1.79 1.53
CA PRO A 78 -0.18 -2.59 2.73
C PRO A 78 0.81 -2.31 3.87
N LYS A 79 2.08 -2.10 3.53
CA LYS A 79 3.13 -1.78 4.48
C LYS A 79 2.93 -0.38 5.08
N LEU A 80 2.60 0.60 4.23
CA LEU A 80 2.30 1.96 4.67
C LEU A 80 1.12 2.00 5.65
N THR A 81 0.08 1.21 5.37
CA THR A 81 -1.06 1.01 6.26
C THR A 81 -0.65 0.38 7.60
N ARG A 82 0.18 -0.67 7.57
CA ARG A 82 0.67 -1.35 8.78
C ARG A 82 1.42 -0.40 9.70
N ASP A 83 2.36 0.34 9.14
CA ASP A 83 3.30 1.17 9.89
C ASP A 83 2.65 2.52 10.29
N GLY A 84 1.38 2.73 9.95
CA GLY A 84 0.62 3.90 10.38
C GLY A 84 1.02 5.17 9.65
N GLY A 85 1.42 5.09 8.37
CA GLY A 85 1.89 6.22 7.56
C GLY A 85 0.87 7.34 7.29
N HIS A 86 -0.25 7.38 8.01
CA HIS A 86 -1.28 8.41 7.92
C HIS A 86 -0.91 9.61 8.81
N VAL A 87 0.23 10.23 8.51
CA VAL A 87 0.85 11.31 9.32
C VAL A 87 -0.13 12.47 9.57
N ALA A 88 -0.97 12.80 8.60
CA ALA A 88 -1.98 13.86 8.77
C ALA A 88 -3.03 13.51 9.83
N VAL A 89 -3.43 12.24 9.90
CA VAL A 89 -4.43 11.76 10.85
C VAL A 89 -3.83 11.62 12.25
N THR A 90 -2.56 11.21 12.36
CA THR A 90 -1.88 11.12 13.65
C THR A 90 -1.76 12.47 14.34
N VAL A 91 -1.42 13.54 13.62
CA VAL A 91 -1.31 14.90 14.20
C VAL A 91 -2.66 15.41 14.74
N LEU A 92 -3.77 15.10 14.05
CA LEU A 92 -5.09 15.46 14.53
C LEU A 92 -5.47 14.68 15.79
N LEU A 93 -5.18 13.36 15.80
CA LEU A 93 -5.45 12.47 16.92
C LEU A 93 -4.65 12.81 18.19
N GLU A 94 -3.44 13.35 18.05
CA GLU A 94 -2.60 13.79 19.17
C GLU A 94 -3.19 14.96 19.97
N ARG A 95 -4.14 15.71 19.40
CA ARG A 95 -4.84 16.80 20.10
C ARG A 95 -6.07 16.36 20.89
N LEU A 96 -6.46 15.09 20.80
CA LEU A 96 -7.63 14.53 21.47
C LEU A 96 -7.28 13.94 22.84
N SER A 97 -8.29 13.76 23.71
CA SER A 97 -8.12 13.03 24.96
C SER A 97 -7.83 11.55 24.71
N PRO A 98 -7.11 10.83 25.61
CA PRO A 98 -6.66 9.45 25.37
C PRO A 98 -7.79 8.47 24.99
N ARG A 99 -8.97 8.63 25.58
CA ARG A 99 -10.16 7.82 25.28
C ARG A 99 -10.68 8.07 23.86
N LEU A 100 -10.73 9.33 23.45
CA LEU A 100 -11.25 9.74 22.15
C LEU A 100 -10.25 9.38 21.04
N GLN A 101 -8.94 9.52 21.32
CA GLN A 101 -7.86 9.08 20.44
C GLN A 101 -7.96 7.57 20.15
N HIS A 102 -8.20 6.75 21.18
CA HIS A 102 -8.34 5.31 21.03
C HIS A 102 -9.55 4.93 20.16
N THR A 103 -10.74 5.45 20.47
CA THR A 103 -11.96 5.17 19.70
C THR A 103 -11.85 5.67 18.26
N ALA A 104 -11.31 6.87 18.06
CA ALA A 104 -11.08 7.41 16.72
C ALA A 104 -10.10 6.55 15.93
N SER A 105 -9.01 6.08 16.54
CA SER A 105 -8.03 5.20 15.87
C SER A 105 -8.64 3.87 15.42
N ILE A 106 -9.56 3.29 16.20
CA ILE A 106 -10.32 2.11 15.81
C ILE A 106 -11.24 2.44 14.63
N GLY A 107 -12.00 3.54 14.74
CA GLY A 107 -12.93 3.99 13.69
C GLY A 107 -12.22 4.23 12.35
N ILE A 108 -11.07 4.91 12.37
CA ILE A 108 -10.24 5.14 11.18
C ILE A 108 -9.75 3.81 10.58
N SER A 109 -9.36 2.85 11.42
CA SER A 109 -8.90 1.55 10.94
C SER A 109 -10.01 0.76 10.26
N LEU A 110 -11.21 0.75 10.87
CA LEU A 110 -12.36 0.04 10.32
C LEU A 110 -12.88 0.72 9.05
N LEU A 111 -12.94 2.05 9.03
CA LEU A 111 -13.32 2.82 7.85
C LEU A 111 -12.31 2.61 6.72
N GLY A 112 -11.01 2.61 7.03
CA GLY A 112 -9.94 2.30 6.09
C GLY A 112 -10.06 0.88 5.51
N ALA A 113 -10.35 -0.11 6.35
CA ALA A 113 -10.61 -1.49 5.92
C ALA A 113 -11.81 -1.56 4.96
N PHE A 114 -12.91 -0.90 5.32
CA PHE A 114 -14.13 -0.85 4.51
C PHE A 114 -13.88 -0.21 3.14
N ILE A 115 -13.25 0.98 3.12
CA ILE A 115 -12.93 1.69 1.87
C ILE A 115 -12.00 0.86 0.99
N CYS A 116 -10.92 0.29 1.57
CA CYS A 116 -10.00 -0.54 0.79
C CYS A 116 -10.69 -1.80 0.23
N CYS A 117 -11.58 -2.42 1.00
CA CYS A 117 -12.36 -3.58 0.54
C CYS A 117 -13.31 -3.20 -0.60
N ALA A 118 -14.05 -2.09 -0.48
CA ALA A 118 -14.93 -1.60 -1.53
C ALA A 118 -14.16 -1.25 -2.81
N LEU A 119 -13.01 -0.58 -2.68
CA LEU A 119 -12.14 -0.28 -3.83
C LEU A 119 -11.54 -1.54 -4.45
N ALA A 120 -11.13 -2.53 -3.65
CA ALA A 120 -10.65 -3.81 -4.15
C ALA A 120 -11.73 -4.54 -4.95
N TRP A 121 -12.98 -4.51 -4.48
CA TRP A 121 -14.12 -5.09 -5.18
C TRP A 121 -14.37 -4.43 -6.54
N ILE A 122 -14.46 -3.10 -6.57
CA ILE A 122 -14.65 -2.32 -7.81
C ILE A 122 -13.49 -2.56 -8.78
N ALA A 123 -12.25 -2.58 -8.27
CA ALA A 123 -11.06 -2.86 -9.06
C ALA A 123 -11.07 -4.28 -9.65
N ALA A 124 -11.54 -5.27 -8.89
CA ALA A 124 -11.64 -6.65 -9.36
C ALA A 124 -12.67 -6.78 -10.47
N GLU A 125 -13.85 -6.18 -10.29
CA GLU A 125 -14.90 -6.16 -11.30
C GLU A 125 -14.42 -5.50 -12.60
N GLU A 126 -13.69 -4.38 -12.48
CA GLU A 126 -13.10 -3.71 -13.63
C GLU A 126 -12.00 -4.53 -14.30
N THR A 127 -11.18 -5.23 -13.52
CA THR A 127 -10.15 -6.14 -14.05
C THR A 127 -10.78 -7.28 -14.84
N LEU A 128 -11.89 -7.86 -14.35
CA LEU A 128 -12.64 -8.89 -15.06
C LEU A 128 -13.23 -8.37 -16.38
N ARG A 129 -13.87 -7.19 -16.36
CA ARG A 129 -14.38 -6.55 -17.58
C ARG A 129 -13.28 -6.29 -18.61
N GLN A 130 -12.07 -5.94 -18.17
CA GLN A 130 -10.92 -5.72 -19.06
C GLN A 130 -10.45 -7.02 -19.72
N ILE A 131 -10.51 -8.14 -19.01
CA ILE A 131 -10.21 -9.48 -19.56
C ILE A 131 -11.25 -9.86 -20.61
N GLU A 132 -12.54 -9.67 -20.32
CA GLU A 132 -13.64 -10.02 -21.24
C GLU A 132 -13.62 -9.21 -22.54
N ARG A 133 -13.22 -7.94 -22.46
CA ARG A 133 -13.22 -7.00 -23.61
C ARG A 133 -11.90 -6.96 -24.39
N ASP A 134 -10.93 -7.84 -24.08
CA ASP A 134 -9.53 -7.83 -24.56
C ASP A 134 -8.97 -6.40 -24.65
N VAL A 135 -9.19 -5.59 -23.60
CA VAL A 135 -8.80 -4.17 -23.63
C VAL A 135 -7.28 -4.09 -23.52
N ARG A 136 -6.64 -3.77 -24.64
CA ARG A 136 -5.21 -3.51 -24.71
C ARG A 136 -4.95 -2.02 -24.52
N MET A 137 -3.84 -1.69 -23.83
CA MET A 137 -3.41 -0.30 -23.76
C MET A 137 -2.90 0.15 -25.13
N MET A 138 -3.21 1.41 -25.50
CA MET A 138 -2.71 2.07 -26.70
C MET A 138 -1.24 2.46 -26.49
N ALA A 139 -0.37 1.45 -26.40
CA ALA A 139 1.02 1.57 -26.04
C ALA A 139 1.93 1.01 -27.14
N ALA A 140 3.18 1.48 -27.19
CA ALA A 140 4.19 0.94 -28.11
C ALA A 140 4.48 -0.55 -27.86
N ILE A 141 4.27 -1.03 -26.63
CA ILE A 141 4.25 -2.45 -26.25
C ILE A 141 2.84 -2.73 -25.75
N PRO A 142 2.01 -3.51 -26.47
CA PRO A 142 0.63 -3.76 -26.07
C PRO A 142 0.61 -4.72 -24.87
N VAL A 143 0.70 -4.16 -23.67
CA VAL A 143 0.52 -4.91 -22.42
C VAL A 143 -0.98 -5.04 -22.14
N PRO A 144 -1.48 -6.25 -21.80
CA PRO A 144 -2.86 -6.42 -21.37
C PRO A 144 -3.14 -5.54 -20.15
N LYS A 145 -4.17 -4.69 -20.23
CA LYS A 145 -4.52 -3.77 -19.13
C LYS A 145 -4.80 -4.52 -17.83
N ALA A 146 -5.37 -5.72 -17.96
CA ALA A 146 -5.63 -6.67 -16.89
C ALA A 146 -4.37 -7.05 -16.07
N ALA A 147 -3.20 -7.13 -16.70
CA ALA A 147 -1.95 -7.49 -16.04
C ALA A 147 -1.43 -6.39 -15.10
N VAL A 148 -1.84 -5.14 -15.36
CA VAL A 148 -1.47 -4.00 -14.52
C VAL A 148 -2.56 -3.76 -13.47
N SER A 149 -3.85 -3.91 -13.80
CA SER A 149 -4.94 -3.73 -12.85
C SER A 149 -5.03 -4.82 -11.78
N CYS A 150 -4.52 -6.03 -12.02
CA CYS A 150 -4.45 -7.07 -10.99
C CYS A 150 -3.58 -6.65 -9.78
N TRP A 151 -2.53 -5.85 -10.00
CA TRP A 151 -1.70 -5.31 -8.91
C TRP A 151 -2.46 -4.34 -8.02
N MET A 152 -3.39 -3.57 -8.59
CA MET A 152 -4.29 -2.69 -7.84
C MET A 152 -5.21 -3.50 -6.92
N VAL A 153 -5.84 -4.55 -7.45
CA VAL A 153 -6.69 -5.47 -6.66
C VAL A 153 -5.89 -6.09 -5.52
N TRP A 154 -4.69 -6.60 -5.82
CA TRP A 154 -3.80 -7.22 -4.86
C TRP A 154 -3.41 -6.27 -3.72
N GLY A 155 -2.95 -5.05 -4.06
CA GLY A 155 -2.53 -4.06 -3.07
C GLY A 155 -3.68 -3.60 -2.16
N LEU A 156 -4.86 -3.34 -2.74
CA LEU A 156 -6.04 -2.92 -1.98
C LEU A 156 -6.57 -4.03 -1.07
N ALA A 157 -6.57 -5.28 -1.53
CA ALA A 157 -6.99 -6.42 -0.74
C ALA A 157 -6.07 -6.65 0.48
N LEU A 158 -4.75 -6.61 0.28
CA LEU A 158 -3.78 -6.71 1.37
C LEU A 158 -3.89 -5.55 2.35
N ALA A 159 -4.08 -4.32 1.86
CA ALA A 159 -4.28 -3.15 2.71
C ALA A 159 -5.57 -3.27 3.55
N ALA A 160 -6.66 -3.78 2.97
CA ALA A 160 -7.91 -4.01 3.70
C ALA A 160 -7.72 -5.01 4.86
N LEU A 161 -7.02 -6.12 4.62
CA LEU A 161 -6.68 -7.10 5.66
C LEU A 161 -5.84 -6.48 6.77
N GLN A 162 -4.87 -5.64 6.41
CA GLN A 162 -3.99 -5.00 7.37
C GLN A 162 -4.72 -3.95 8.23
N PHE A 163 -5.62 -3.17 7.63
CA PHE A 163 -6.49 -2.25 8.36
C PHE A 163 -7.43 -2.99 9.31
N LEU A 164 -8.02 -4.10 8.88
CA LEU A 164 -8.90 -4.92 9.70
C LEU A 164 -8.14 -5.48 10.91
N ARG A 165 -6.93 -6.00 10.70
CA ARG A 165 -6.04 -6.46 11.77
C ARG A 165 -5.74 -5.34 12.76
N LEU A 166 -5.38 -4.14 12.28
CA LEU A 166 -5.11 -2.98 13.13
C LEU A 166 -6.35 -2.61 13.97
N GLY A 167 -7.53 -2.55 13.35
CA GLY A 167 -8.79 -2.26 14.04
C GLY A 167 -9.11 -3.27 15.14
N VAL A 168 -9.01 -4.57 14.85
CA VAL A 168 -9.25 -5.66 15.82
C VAL A 168 -8.23 -5.63 16.96
N SER A 169 -6.94 -5.40 16.64
CA SER A 169 -5.88 -5.36 17.65
C SER A 169 -6.04 -4.19 18.64
N ARG A 170 -6.50 -3.03 18.14
CA ARG A 170 -6.81 -1.84 18.96
C ARG A 170 -8.07 -2.06 19.80
N ALA A 171 -9.13 -2.61 19.21
CA ALA A 171 -10.37 -2.93 19.95
C ALA A 171 -10.14 -3.90 21.13
N ARG A 172 -9.16 -4.80 21.02
CA ARG A 172 -8.81 -5.77 22.08
C ARG A 172 -8.09 -5.18 23.29
N LYS A 173 -7.47 -3.99 23.17
CA LYS A 173 -6.73 -3.34 24.26
C LYS A 173 -7.57 -2.18 24.81
N PRO A 174 -8.44 -2.41 25.80
CA PRO A 174 -9.24 -1.33 26.37
C PRO A 174 -8.36 -0.29 27.07
N VAL A 175 -8.77 0.99 27.00
CA VAL A 175 -8.09 2.18 27.56
C VAL A 175 -7.89 2.13 29.09
N LEU A 176 -8.44 1.12 29.78
CA LEU A 176 -8.40 0.99 31.24
C LEU A 176 -6.98 0.88 31.82
N ASP A 177 -6.00 0.40 31.05
CA ASP A 177 -4.61 0.27 31.53
C ASP A 177 -3.86 1.61 31.64
N THR A 178 -4.31 2.67 30.95
CA THR A 178 -3.60 3.97 30.91
C THR A 178 -4.07 4.96 31.98
N ALA A 179 -5.15 4.64 32.70
CA ALA A 179 -5.72 5.51 33.75
C ALA A 179 -5.27 5.13 35.18
N LEU A 180 -4.43 4.09 35.33
CA LEU A 180 -3.93 3.59 36.62
C LEU A 180 -2.42 3.84 36.83
N CYS A 181 -1.79 4.70 36.03
CA CYS A 181 -0.44 5.26 36.24
C CYS A 181 -0.51 6.78 36.13
#